data_AF-Q2GVR6-F1
#
_entry.id   AF-Q2GVR6-F1
#
_cell.length_a   1.000
_cell.length_b   1.000
_cell.length_c   1.000
_cell.angle_alpha   90.00
_cell.angle_beta   90.00
_cell.angle_gamma   90.00
#
_symmetry.space_group_name_H-M   'P 1'
#
loop_
_entity.id
_entity.type
_entity.pdbx_description
1 polymer ?
#
loop_
_entity_poly.entity_id
_entity_poly.type
_entity_poly.pdbx_seq_one_letter_code
_entity_poly.pdbx_strand_id
1 'polypeptide(L)'
;MPPNDRAEKQAAAQQAVNILHEISTILNCHLDRQTLSICISMIEKGINPEALANVVKELRKKGQENQLEAAAAAAASSSTTVPSRRR
;
A
#
# COMPACT_ATOMS: atom_id res chain seq x y z
N MET A 1 -12.48 -34.08 4.77
CA MET A 1 -11.18 -33.37 4.76
C MET A 1 -10.48 -33.69 6.08
N PRO A 2 -9.46 -34.54 6.10
CA PRO A 2 -8.64 -34.74 7.30
C PRO A 2 -8.06 -33.38 7.77
N PRO A 3 -7.91 -33.16 9.08
CA PRO A 3 -7.48 -31.87 9.63
C PRO A 3 -6.09 -31.42 9.14
N ASN A 4 -5.25 -32.36 8.71
CA ASN A 4 -3.89 -32.09 8.24
C ASN A 4 -3.86 -31.24 6.94
N ASP A 5 -4.81 -31.47 6.02
CA ASP A 5 -4.85 -30.77 4.74
C ASP A 5 -5.04 -29.26 4.89
N ARG A 6 -5.77 -28.82 5.94
CA ARG A 6 -6.03 -27.40 6.16
C ARG A 6 -4.78 -26.67 6.62
N ALA A 7 -4.01 -27.29 7.52
CA ALA A 7 -2.75 -26.73 8.01
C ALA A 7 -1.70 -26.65 6.89
N GLU A 8 -1.59 -27.71 6.07
CA GLU A 8 -0.69 -27.74 4.92
C GLU A 8 -1.06 -26.68 3.87
N LYS A 9 -2.35 -26.54 3.54
CA LYS A 9 -2.83 -25.48 2.62
C LYS A 9 -2.53 -24.09 3.17
N GLN A 10 -2.71 -23.87 4.46
CA GLN A 10 -2.40 -22.59 5.09
C GLN A 10 -0.90 -22.28 5.06
N ALA A 11 -0.05 -23.28 5.32
CA ALA A 11 1.40 -23.14 5.21
C ALA A 11 1.83 -22.85 3.77
N ALA A 12 1.27 -23.54 2.78
CA ALA A 12 1.54 -23.32 1.36
C ALA A 12 1.11 -21.92 0.91
N ALA A 13 -0.09 -21.45 1.33
CA ALA A 13 -0.54 -20.08 1.06
C ALA A 13 0.41 -19.04 1.67
N GLN A 14 0.89 -19.30 2.89
CA GLN A 14 1.83 -18.39 3.54
C GLN A 14 3.19 -18.33 2.82
N GLN A 15 3.67 -19.47 2.31
CA GLN A 15 4.88 -19.53 1.48
C GLN A 15 4.68 -18.80 0.14
N ALA A 16 3.52 -18.97 -0.51
CA ALA A 16 3.21 -18.27 -1.75
C ALA A 16 3.24 -16.74 -1.56
N VAL A 17 2.66 -16.23 -0.48
CA VAL A 17 2.71 -14.79 -0.13
C VAL A 17 4.14 -14.30 0.09
N ASN A 18 5.01 -15.12 0.71
CA ASN A 18 6.42 -14.76 0.90
C ASN A 18 7.18 -14.62 -0.43
N ILE A 19 7.03 -15.61 -1.30
CA ILE A 19 7.67 -15.61 -2.63
C ILE A 19 7.17 -14.41 -3.44
N LEU A 20 5.86 -14.16 -3.43
CA LEU A 20 5.27 -13.02 -4.15
C LEU A 20 5.76 -11.67 -3.59
N HIS A 21 5.96 -11.55 -2.28
CA HIS A 21 6.50 -10.35 -1.66
C HIS A 21 7.97 -10.11 -2.03
N GLU A 22 8.77 -11.18 -2.12
CA GLU A 22 10.16 -11.09 -2.60
C GLU A 22 10.20 -10.64 -4.06
N ILE A 23 9.37 -11.20 -4.93
CA ILE A 23 9.20 -10.76 -6.33
C ILE A 23 8.77 -9.28 -6.38
N SER A 24 7.81 -8.88 -5.56
CA SER A 24 7.32 -7.50 -5.49
C SER A 24 8.42 -6.51 -5.10
N THR A 25 9.31 -6.94 -4.19
CA THR A 25 10.46 -6.16 -3.73
C THR A 25 11.49 -6.03 -4.85
N ILE A 26 11.83 -7.13 -5.54
CA ILE A 26 12.76 -7.13 -6.68
C ILE A 26 12.26 -6.20 -7.81
N LEU A 27 10.96 -6.23 -8.09
CA LEU A 27 10.34 -5.39 -9.11
C LEU A 27 10.05 -3.95 -8.65
N ASN A 28 10.47 -3.56 -7.43
CA ASN A 28 10.20 -2.25 -6.84
C ASN A 28 8.73 -1.83 -6.93
N CYS A 29 7.82 -2.78 -6.73
CA CYS A 29 6.39 -2.49 -6.75
C CYS A 29 5.94 -1.72 -5.50
N HIS A 30 6.76 -1.64 -4.45
CA HIS A 30 6.45 -0.95 -3.18
C HIS A 30 5.13 -1.41 -2.53
N LEU A 31 4.78 -2.70 -2.65
CA LEU A 31 3.61 -3.27 -1.99
C LEU A 31 4.03 -3.90 -0.67
N ASP A 32 3.38 -3.51 0.41
CA ASP A 32 3.53 -4.16 1.71
C ASP A 32 2.78 -5.50 1.73
N ARG A 33 3.14 -6.36 2.68
CA ARG A 33 2.60 -7.71 2.81
C ARG A 33 1.07 -7.72 2.97
N GLN A 34 0.50 -6.72 3.64
CA GLN A 34 -0.94 -6.62 3.81
C GLN A 34 -1.62 -6.23 2.49
N THR A 35 -1.14 -5.20 1.79
CA THR A 35 -1.70 -4.83 0.47
C THR A 35 -1.56 -5.97 -0.53
N LEU A 36 -0.42 -6.65 -0.57
CA LEU A 36 -0.20 -7.80 -1.46
C LEU A 36 -1.22 -8.92 -1.18
N SER A 37 -1.48 -9.23 0.10
CA SER A 37 -2.50 -10.21 0.48
C SER A 37 -3.90 -9.79 0.02
N ILE A 38 -4.25 -8.51 0.14
CA ILE A 38 -5.54 -7.97 -0.34
C ILE A 38 -5.63 -8.14 -1.86
N CYS A 39 -4.58 -7.79 -2.60
CA CYS A 39 -4.54 -7.95 -4.05
C CYS A 39 -4.70 -9.41 -4.47
N ILE A 40 -4.05 -10.36 -3.79
CA ILE A 40 -4.24 -11.80 -4.05
C ILE A 40 -5.70 -12.20 -3.85
N SER A 41 -6.30 -11.86 -2.71
CA SER A 41 -7.70 -12.20 -2.44
C SER A 41 -8.69 -11.57 -3.42
N MET A 42 -8.35 -10.42 -4.00
CA MET A 42 -9.13 -9.79 -5.06
C MET A 42 -9.01 -10.56 -6.39
N ILE A 43 -7.79 -10.94 -6.78
CA ILE A 43 -7.51 -11.70 -7.99
C ILE A 43 -8.14 -13.10 -7.90
N GLU A 44 -8.07 -13.77 -6.74
CA GLU A 44 -8.73 -15.06 -6.49
C GLU A 44 -10.26 -14.99 -6.63
N LYS A 45 -10.86 -13.82 -6.44
CA LYS A 45 -12.30 -13.57 -6.67
C LYS A 45 -12.65 -13.25 -8.13
N GLY A 46 -11.67 -13.23 -9.04
CA GLY A 46 -11.85 -12.97 -10.47
C GLY A 46 -11.70 -11.51 -10.88
N ILE A 47 -11.14 -10.64 -10.03
CA ILE A 47 -10.87 -9.26 -10.40
C ILE A 47 -9.71 -9.21 -11.41
N ASN A 48 -9.87 -8.43 -12.48
CA ASN A 48 -8.83 -8.26 -13.50
C ASN A 48 -7.56 -7.62 -12.89
N PRO A 49 -6.39 -8.27 -12.97
CA PRO A 49 -5.15 -7.74 -12.40
C PRO A 49 -4.72 -6.41 -13.01
N GLU A 50 -5.01 -6.16 -14.30
CA GLU A 50 -4.68 -4.91 -14.97
C GLU A 50 -5.50 -3.74 -14.41
N ALA A 51 -6.82 -3.95 -14.24
CA ALA A 51 -7.70 -2.97 -13.64
C ALA A 51 -7.29 -2.66 -12.18
N LEU A 52 -6.95 -3.70 -11.41
CA LEU A 52 -6.46 -3.55 -10.05
C LEU A 52 -5.15 -2.75 -10.00
N ALA A 53 -4.22 -3.00 -10.92
CA ALA A 53 -2.96 -2.26 -11.00
C ALA A 53 -3.19 -0.77 -11.28
N ASN A 54 -4.15 -0.43 -12.15
CA ASN A 54 -4.51 0.96 -12.44
C ASN A 54 -5.09 1.65 -11.20
N VAL A 55 -5.99 1.00 -10.47
CA VAL A 55 -6.56 1.53 -9.21
C VAL A 55 -5.46 1.77 -8.17
N VAL A 56 -4.52 0.83 -8.00
CA VAL A 56 -3.41 1.00 -7.05
C VAL A 56 -2.52 2.17 -7.43
N LYS A 57 -2.22 2.36 -8.73
CA LYS A 57 -1.44 3.51 -9.22
C LYS A 57 -2.15 4.84 -8.94
N GLU A 58 -3.45 4.91 -9.22
CA GLU A 58 -4.25 6.11 -8.96
C GLU A 58 -4.34 6.44 -7.46
N LEU A 59 -4.57 5.45 -6.60
CA LEU A 59 -4.63 5.64 -5.16
C LEU A 59 -3.30 6.13 -4.59
N ARG A 60 -2.17 5.59 -5.09
CA ARG A 60 -0.84 6.07 -4.69
C ARG A 60 -0.59 7.51 -5.13
N LYS A 61 -0.95 7.85 -6.37
CA LYS A 61 -0.83 9.22 -6.88
C LYS A 61 -1.63 10.20 -6.02
N LYS A 62 -2.91 9.91 -5.77
CA LYS A 62 -3.77 10.73 -4.91
C LYS A 62 -3.26 10.80 -3.48
N GLY A 63 -2.74 9.70 -2.94
CA GLY A 63 -2.13 9.65 -1.61
C GLY A 63 -0.86 10.50 -1.50
N GLN A 64 -0.06 10.57 -2.56
CA GLN A 64 1.10 11.46 -2.63
C GLN A 64 0.68 12.93 -2.76
N GLU A 65 -0.27 13.24 -3.64
CA GLU A 65 -0.84 14.59 -3.79
C GLU A 65 -1.41 15.10 -2.46
N ASN A 66 -2.23 14.31 -1.77
CA ASN A 66 -2.79 14.66 -0.46
C ASN A 66 -1.70 14.88 0.60
N GLN A 67 -0.61 14.10 0.58
CA GLN A 67 0.52 14.29 1.51
C GLN A 67 1.29 15.58 1.22
N LEU A 68 1.47 15.92 -0.06
CA LEU A 68 2.10 17.18 -0.47
C LEU A 68 1.23 18.39 -0.08
N GLU A 69 -0.09 18.30 -0.27
CA GLU A 69 -1.04 19.33 0.15
C GLU A 69 -1.05 19.51 1.67
N ALA A 70 -1.07 18.40 2.43
CA ALA A 70 -0.99 18.44 3.89
C ALA A 70 0.35 19.03 4.38
N ALA A 71 1.46 18.68 3.74
CA ALA A 71 2.78 19.24 4.06
C ALA A 71 2.86 20.74 3.74
N ALA A 72 2.30 21.18 2.61
CA ALA A 72 2.23 22.60 2.25
C ALA A 72 1.36 23.40 3.23
N ALA A 73 0.21 22.86 3.64
CA ALA A 73 -0.64 23.49 4.66
C ALA A 73 0.04 23.57 6.03
N ALA A 74 0.79 22.54 6.42
CA ALA A 74 1.58 22.55 7.65
C ALA A 74 2.73 23.57 7.60
N ALA A 75 3.41 23.70 6.45
CA ALA A 75 4.45 24.71 6.27
C ALA A 75 3.89 26.14 6.34
N ALA A 76 2.74 26.40 5.73
CA ALA A 76 2.11 27.72 5.75
C ALA A 76 1.73 28.17 7.17
N SER A 77 1.19 27.27 8.00
CA SER A 77 0.81 27.59 9.38
C SER A 77 2.01 27.89 10.29
N SER A 78 3.20 27.40 9.98
CA SER A 78 4.42 27.68 10.75
C SER A 78 5.01 29.09 10.50
N SER A 79 4.59 29.78 9.44
CA SER A 79 5.19 31.07 9.04
C SER A 79 4.58 32.33 9.66
N THR A 80 3.48 32.24 10.41
CA THR A 80 2.77 33.44 10.95
C THR A 80 3.30 33.91 12.32
N THR A 81 4.58 33.71 12.63
CA THR A 81 5.19 34.31 13.82
C THR A 81 5.41 35.81 13.60
N VAL A 82 4.46 36.57 14.14
CA VAL A 82 4.32 38.04 14.19
C VAL A 82 5.66 38.77 14.41
N PRO A 83 6.04 39.77 13.57
CA PRO A 83 7.12 40.68 13.92
C PRO A 83 6.59 41.66 14.96
N SER A 84 6.87 41.39 16.24
CA SER A 84 6.60 42.30 17.35
C SER A 84 7.43 43.58 17.22
N ARG A 85 6.80 44.60 16.62
CA ARG A 85 6.82 46.03 16.97
C ARG A 85 7.62 46.35 18.25
N ARG A 86 8.92 46.65 18.13
CA ARG A 86 9.66 47.54 19.05
C ARG A 86 9.79 48.88 18.32
N ARG A 87 8.95 49.85 18.70
CA ARG A 87 9.29 50.99 19.57
C ARG A 87 10.30 51.92 18.93
#